data_AF-A0ABC8K4Y3-F1
#
_entry.id   AF-A0ABC8K4Y3-F1
#
_cell.length_a   1.000
_cell.length_b   1.000
_cell.length_c   1.000
_cell.angle_alpha   90.00
_cell.angle_beta   90.00
_cell.angle_gamma   90.00
#
_symmetry.space_group_name_H-M   'P 1'
#
loop_
_entity.id
_entity.type
_entity.pdbx_description
1 polymer ?
#
loop_
_entity_poly.entity_id
_entity_poly.type
_entity_poly.pdbx_seq_one_letter_code
_entity_poly.pdbx_strand_id
1 'polypeptide(L)'
;MAYYVINYSKLRIWKFVEYSKMIYLDGDIQVYENIDHLFDLPDGYFYAVMDFFWEKSWSHTTEYKIGGQRPSLENHRLFTSTLGWMFLFEPGLDTYEDLLRTLEITPLTTFAEQDFLNMYFKKIYKPIPLVYNLVLAMLWRHHPEKVELDKVKVVHYCAACSKPWRYTGKEANMDREDIKMLVSKWWDIYNDYFLDHKKSFGDLEGESDMVNLKPFITALTEAGLVKYVAAPSAA
;
A
#
# COMPACT_ATOMS: atom_id res chain seq x y z
N MET A 1 11.37 9.38 -13.99
CA MET A 1 10.87 8.32 -14.90
C MET A 1 10.68 6.99 -14.17
N ALA A 2 11.71 6.42 -13.52
CA ALA A 2 11.59 5.13 -12.81
C ALA A 2 10.50 5.11 -11.71
N TYR A 3 10.33 6.20 -10.96
CA TYR A 3 9.28 6.36 -9.95
C TYR A 3 7.88 6.05 -10.50
N TYR A 4 7.48 6.72 -11.58
CA TYR A 4 6.18 6.52 -12.22
C TYR A 4 6.01 5.11 -12.80
N VAL A 5 7.06 4.53 -13.36
CA VAL A 5 7.00 3.16 -13.90
C VAL A 5 6.67 2.14 -12.81
N ILE A 6 7.32 2.26 -11.64
CA ILE A 6 7.07 1.35 -10.51
C ILE A 6 5.64 1.53 -9.99
N ASN A 7 5.23 2.77 -9.76
CA ASN A 7 3.92 3.10 -9.21
C ASN A 7 2.77 2.67 -10.14
N TYR A 8 2.86 2.98 -11.43
CA TYR A 8 1.82 2.59 -12.39
C TYR A 8 1.88 1.10 -12.78
N SER A 9 2.97 0.37 -12.47
CA SER A 9 3.00 -1.07 -12.68
C SER A 9 1.92 -1.80 -11.88
N LYS A 10 1.50 -1.24 -10.74
CA LYS A 10 0.40 -1.73 -9.90
C LYS A 10 -0.92 -1.85 -10.66
N LEU A 11 -1.17 -1.05 -11.69
CA LEU A 11 -2.41 -1.11 -12.48
C LEU A 11 -2.63 -2.48 -13.14
N ARG A 12 -1.58 -3.29 -13.29
CA ARG A 12 -1.68 -4.66 -13.84
C ARG A 12 -2.53 -5.60 -12.99
N ILE A 13 -2.79 -5.29 -11.71
CA ILE A 13 -3.64 -6.11 -10.83
C ILE A 13 -5.08 -6.21 -11.35
N TRP A 14 -5.56 -5.25 -12.15
CA TRP A 14 -6.88 -5.34 -12.80
C TRP A 14 -6.96 -6.43 -13.88
N LYS A 15 -5.84 -7.01 -14.30
CA LYS A 15 -5.82 -8.13 -15.25
C LYS A 15 -6.16 -9.48 -14.63
N PHE A 16 -6.20 -9.59 -13.31
CA PHE A 16 -6.47 -10.85 -12.60
C PHE A 16 -7.96 -11.20 -12.61
N VAL A 17 -8.51 -11.38 -13.81
CA VAL A 17 -9.93 -11.66 -14.08
C VAL A 17 -10.38 -13.07 -13.70
N GLU A 18 -9.46 -13.90 -13.21
CA GLU A 18 -9.78 -15.15 -12.52
C GLU A 18 -10.44 -14.93 -11.15
N TYR A 19 -10.34 -13.72 -10.58
CA TYR A 19 -11.00 -13.33 -9.34
C TYR A 19 -12.15 -12.36 -9.60
N SER A 20 -13.27 -12.55 -8.90
CA SER A 20 -14.40 -11.62 -8.95
C SER A 20 -14.13 -10.35 -8.16
N LYS A 21 -13.39 -10.43 -7.05
CA LYS A 21 -13.09 -9.32 -6.16
C LYS A 21 -11.73 -9.52 -5.51
N MET A 22 -10.98 -8.45 -5.34
CA MET A 22 -9.62 -8.49 -4.80
C MET A 22 -9.39 -7.36 -3.80
N ILE A 23 -8.69 -7.68 -2.71
CA ILE A 23 -8.09 -6.69 -1.82
C ILE A 23 -6.63 -6.57 -2.23
N TYR A 24 -6.23 -5.38 -2.63
CA TYR A 24 -4.83 -5.04 -2.82
C TYR A 24 -4.24 -4.58 -1.49
N LEU A 25 -3.04 -5.09 -1.16
CA LEU A 25 -2.25 -4.69 0.00
C LEU A 25 -0.82 -4.41 -0.47
N ASP A 26 -0.29 -3.23 -0.16
CA ASP A 26 1.11 -2.89 -0.42
C ASP A 26 2.07 -3.72 0.45
N GLY A 27 3.32 -3.88 -0.01
CA GLY A 27 4.32 -4.74 0.64
C GLY A 27 4.82 -4.26 2.01
N ASP A 28 4.42 -3.07 2.43
CA ASP A 28 4.70 -2.48 3.74
C ASP A 28 3.45 -2.41 4.63
N ILE A 29 2.51 -3.34 4.44
CA ILE A 29 1.32 -3.50 5.26
C ILE A 29 1.42 -4.76 6.12
N GLN A 30 0.94 -4.66 7.37
CA GLN A 30 0.76 -5.82 8.25
C GLN A 30 -0.70 -5.92 8.71
N VAL A 31 -1.25 -7.12 8.62
CA VAL A 31 -2.61 -7.46 9.04
C VAL A 31 -2.54 -8.17 10.39
N TYR A 32 -3.29 -7.66 11.37
CA TYR A 32 -3.35 -8.15 12.75
C TYR A 32 -4.60 -8.97 13.06
N GLU A 33 -5.68 -8.76 12.30
CA GLU A 33 -6.95 -9.48 12.45
C GLU A 33 -7.54 -9.87 11.10
N ASN A 34 -8.46 -10.83 11.10
CA ASN A 34 -9.16 -11.22 9.88
C ASN A 34 -9.94 -10.02 9.28
N ILE A 35 -9.83 -9.87 7.96
CA ILE A 35 -10.48 -8.82 7.17
C ILE A 35 -11.31 -9.38 6.01
N ASP A 36 -11.64 -10.68 6.04
CA ASP A 36 -12.31 -11.35 4.91
C ASP A 36 -13.74 -10.87 4.73
N HIS A 37 -14.38 -10.39 5.80
CA HIS A 37 -15.71 -9.77 5.73
C HIS A 37 -15.75 -8.51 4.86
N LEU A 38 -14.60 -7.94 4.45
CA LEU A 38 -14.57 -6.88 3.44
C LEU A 38 -15.03 -7.39 2.07
N PHE A 39 -14.87 -8.68 1.76
CA PHE A 39 -15.35 -9.24 0.49
C PHE A 39 -16.88 -9.30 0.40
N ASP A 40 -17.59 -9.24 1.53
CA ASP A 40 -19.06 -9.19 1.60
C ASP A 40 -19.64 -7.81 1.26
N LEU A 41 -18.78 -6.79 1.10
CA LEU A 41 -19.23 -5.46 0.69
C LEU A 41 -19.85 -5.49 -0.71
N PRO A 42 -20.88 -4.67 -1.00
CA PRO A 42 -21.55 -4.64 -2.30
C PRO A 42 -20.61 -4.44 -3.50
N ASP A 43 -20.95 -5.09 -4.60
CA ASP A 43 -20.22 -4.93 -5.87
C ASP A 43 -20.52 -3.55 -6.51
N GLY A 44 -19.72 -3.18 -7.50
CA GLY A 44 -19.80 -1.94 -8.29
C GLY A 44 -19.08 -0.75 -7.67
N TYR A 45 -18.26 -0.95 -6.64
CA TYR A 45 -17.61 0.13 -5.89
C TYR A 45 -16.11 -0.09 -5.71
N PHE A 46 -15.39 1.02 -5.59
CA PHE A 46 -13.99 1.04 -5.19
C PHE A 46 -13.91 1.40 -3.71
N TYR A 47 -13.58 0.43 -2.85
CA TYR A 47 -13.49 0.70 -1.41
C TYR A 47 -12.06 0.94 -0.99
N ALA A 48 -11.81 2.04 -0.30
CA ALA A 48 -10.50 2.36 0.23
C ALA A 48 -10.63 3.19 1.51
N VAL A 49 -9.59 3.18 2.34
CA VAL A 49 -9.54 4.04 3.51
C VAL A 49 -9.25 5.47 3.07
N MET A 50 -9.99 6.41 3.66
CA MET A 50 -9.78 7.83 3.46
C MET A 50 -8.53 8.29 4.21
N ASP A 51 -7.58 8.89 3.50
CA ASP A 51 -6.48 9.61 4.12
C ASP A 51 -6.89 11.05 4.45
N PHE A 52 -6.38 11.58 5.55
CA PHE A 52 -6.59 12.95 5.99
C PHE A 52 -5.25 13.70 5.91
N PHE A 53 -4.97 14.33 4.76
CA PHE A 53 -3.76 15.14 4.59
C PHE A 53 -3.90 16.54 5.20
N TRP A 54 -3.28 16.76 6.35
CA TRP A 54 -3.15 18.08 6.97
C TRP A 54 -1.75 18.29 7.61
N GLU A 55 -0.69 18.35 6.79
CA GLU A 55 0.68 18.55 7.27
C GLU A 55 1.37 19.72 6.53
N LYS A 56 1.96 20.66 7.28
CA LYS A 56 2.57 21.91 6.76
C LYS A 56 3.68 21.69 5.74
N SER A 57 4.41 20.58 5.81
CA SER A 57 5.47 20.21 4.85
C SER A 57 4.92 20.01 3.44
N TRP A 58 3.64 19.66 3.33
CA TRP A 58 2.93 19.48 2.07
C TRP A 58 2.18 20.74 1.63
N SER A 59 2.50 21.90 2.20
CA SER A 59 1.84 23.17 1.84
C SER A 59 1.95 23.59 0.39
N HIS A 60 2.88 22.98 -0.35
CA HIS A 60 3.04 23.17 -1.77
C HIS A 60 2.03 22.39 -2.62
N THR A 61 1.46 21.30 -2.09
CA THR A 61 0.48 20.44 -2.76
C THR A 61 -0.87 21.12 -2.93
N THR A 62 -1.59 20.74 -3.98
CA THR A 62 -2.92 21.28 -4.27
C THR A 62 -3.90 20.87 -3.17
N GLU A 63 -3.72 19.67 -2.64
CA GLU A 63 -4.48 19.03 -1.59
C GLU A 63 -4.42 19.83 -0.28
N TYR A 64 -3.22 20.28 0.13
CA TYR A 64 -3.06 21.15 1.31
C TYR A 64 -3.63 22.55 1.09
N LYS A 65 -3.35 23.16 -0.08
CA LYS A 65 -3.81 24.55 -0.38
C LYS A 65 -5.33 24.65 -0.42
N ILE A 66 -6.01 23.59 -0.83
CA ILE A 66 -7.49 23.52 -0.87
C ILE A 66 -8.06 23.07 0.48
N GLY A 67 -7.39 22.16 1.20
CA GLY A 67 -7.73 21.78 2.58
C GLY A 67 -7.61 22.92 3.59
N GLY A 68 -6.96 24.03 3.20
CA GLY A 68 -6.74 25.24 4.00
C GLY A 68 -8.00 25.93 4.55
N GLN A 69 -9.18 25.64 3.99
CA GLN A 69 -10.45 26.07 4.56
C GLN A 69 -10.98 24.97 5.48
N ARG A 70 -11.08 25.28 6.78
CA ARG A 70 -11.72 24.44 7.81
C ARG A 70 -13.03 23.87 7.23
N PRO A 71 -13.13 22.58 6.90
CA PRO A 71 -14.23 22.12 6.08
C PRO A 71 -15.49 22.11 6.95
N SER A 72 -16.53 22.83 6.51
CA SER A 72 -17.89 22.53 6.93
C SER A 72 -18.21 21.08 6.52
N LEU A 73 -19.07 20.43 7.31
CA LEU A 73 -19.44 19.01 7.15
C LEU A 73 -19.91 18.66 5.71
N GLU A 74 -20.38 19.64 4.95
CA GLU A 74 -20.87 19.48 3.57
C GLU A 74 -19.76 19.38 2.50
N ASN A 75 -18.57 19.95 2.72
CA ASN A 75 -17.46 19.95 1.76
C ASN A 75 -16.55 18.71 1.84
N HIS A 76 -16.83 17.79 2.77
CA HIS A 76 -16.04 16.58 3.01
C HIS A 76 -16.00 15.60 1.82
N ARG A 77 -16.88 15.77 0.83
CA ARG A 77 -16.99 14.87 -0.32
C ARG A 77 -16.01 15.16 -1.45
N LEU A 78 -15.38 16.33 -1.48
CA LEU A 78 -14.75 16.79 -2.72
C LEU A 78 -13.29 16.34 -2.93
N PHE A 79 -12.54 16.03 -1.87
CA PHE A 79 -11.08 15.81 -1.95
C PHE A 79 -10.57 14.77 -0.95
N THR A 80 -11.23 13.62 -0.92
CA THR A 80 -10.76 12.43 -0.18
C THR A 80 -9.68 11.75 -1.00
N SER A 81 -8.43 11.97 -0.66
CA SER A 81 -7.37 11.10 -1.14
C SER A 81 -7.53 9.74 -0.46
N THR A 82 -7.85 8.72 -1.23
CA THR A 82 -7.76 7.35 -0.72
C THR A 82 -6.30 6.99 -0.53
N LEU A 83 -6.04 6.17 0.49
CA LEU A 83 -4.76 5.49 0.63
C LEU A 83 -4.66 4.50 -0.53
N GLY A 84 -3.90 4.84 -1.57
CA GLY A 84 -3.64 4.01 -2.77
C GLY A 84 -2.84 2.73 -2.48
N TRP A 85 -2.87 2.29 -1.22
CA TRP A 85 -1.98 1.30 -0.61
C TRP A 85 -2.78 0.11 -0.06
N MET A 86 -4.07 0.30 0.25
CA MET A 86 -5.03 -0.78 0.44
C MET A 86 -6.41 -0.39 -0.10
N PHE A 87 -6.94 -1.22 -0.99
CA PHE A 87 -8.28 -1.05 -1.54
C PHE A 87 -8.89 -2.37 -2.00
N LEU A 88 -10.21 -2.44 -1.96
CA LEU A 88 -11.03 -3.53 -2.49
C LEU A 88 -11.63 -3.09 -3.83
N PHE A 89 -11.47 -3.93 -4.84
CA PHE A 89 -11.90 -3.63 -6.21
C PHE A 89 -12.28 -4.91 -6.95
N GLU A 90 -12.95 -4.73 -8.08
CA GLU A 90 -13.26 -5.79 -9.03
C GLU A 90 -12.28 -5.72 -10.21
N PRO A 91 -11.49 -6.79 -10.46
CA PRO A 91 -10.66 -6.87 -11.64
C PRO A 91 -11.51 -6.88 -12.92
N GLY A 92 -10.96 -6.32 -14.01
CA GLY A 92 -11.67 -6.23 -15.27
C GLY A 92 -10.75 -5.75 -16.39
N LEU A 93 -10.74 -6.45 -17.52
CA LEU A 93 -9.94 -6.06 -18.68
C LEU A 93 -10.40 -4.71 -19.25
N ASP A 94 -11.71 -4.47 -19.31
CA ASP A 94 -12.27 -3.20 -19.79
C ASP A 94 -11.80 -2.03 -18.91
N THR A 95 -11.85 -2.21 -17.58
CA THR A 95 -11.34 -1.22 -16.61
C THR A 95 -9.83 -1.05 -16.73
N TYR A 96 -9.07 -2.13 -16.91
CA TYR A 96 -7.62 -2.06 -17.10
C TYR A 96 -7.22 -1.27 -18.35
N GLU A 97 -7.83 -1.57 -19.49
CA GLU A 97 -7.56 -0.85 -20.73
C GLU A 97 -7.95 0.62 -20.62
N ASP A 98 -9.07 0.91 -19.96
CA ASP A 98 -9.53 2.27 -19.75
C ASP A 98 -8.65 3.06 -18.76
N LEU A 99 -8.14 2.41 -17.71
CA LEU A 99 -7.12 2.96 -16.82
C LEU A 99 -5.87 3.35 -17.62
N LEU A 100 -5.38 2.50 -18.52
CA LEU A 100 -4.20 2.82 -19.33
C LEU A 100 -4.47 3.98 -20.31
N ARG A 101 -5.60 3.98 -21.01
CA ARG A 101 -5.98 5.09 -21.91
C ARG A 101 -6.11 6.41 -21.15
N THR A 102 -6.71 6.38 -19.97
CA THR A 102 -6.85 7.57 -19.13
C THR A 102 -5.49 8.04 -18.61
N LEU A 103 -4.60 7.12 -18.24
CA LEU A 103 -3.26 7.43 -17.78
C LEU A 103 -2.43 8.17 -18.84
N GLU A 104 -2.54 7.79 -20.12
CA GLU A 104 -1.81 8.43 -21.23
C GLU A 104 -2.13 9.94 -21.37
N ILE A 105 -3.36 10.34 -21.06
CA ILE A 105 -3.81 11.73 -21.16
C ILE A 105 -3.79 12.48 -19.82
N THR A 106 -3.52 11.79 -18.71
CA THR A 106 -3.53 12.39 -17.37
C THR A 106 -2.16 13.02 -17.08
N PRO A 107 -2.10 14.30 -16.67
CA PRO A 107 -0.86 14.91 -16.22
C PRO A 107 -0.27 14.16 -15.02
N LEU A 108 1.06 13.98 -15.01
CA LEU A 108 1.75 13.37 -13.90
C LEU A 108 1.62 14.23 -12.63
N THR A 109 1.29 13.60 -11.52
CA THR A 109 1.16 14.24 -10.21
C THR A 109 2.25 13.75 -9.25
N THR A 110 2.39 14.45 -8.12
CA THR A 110 3.40 14.12 -7.09
C THR A 110 3.15 12.75 -6.46
N PHE A 111 1.89 12.32 -6.27
CA PHE A 111 1.57 11.02 -5.68
C PHE A 111 1.23 9.94 -6.71
N ALA A 112 1.59 10.16 -7.98
CA ALA A 112 1.53 9.18 -9.07
C ALA A 112 0.21 8.37 -9.12
N GLU A 113 0.27 7.07 -8.80
CA GLU A 113 -0.87 6.16 -8.89
C GLU A 113 -1.97 6.50 -7.89
N GLN A 114 -1.62 7.04 -6.72
CA GLN A 114 -2.62 7.40 -5.70
C GLN A 114 -3.57 8.47 -6.22
N ASP A 115 -3.03 9.58 -6.74
CA ASP A 115 -3.86 10.66 -7.29
C ASP A 115 -4.64 10.21 -8.52
N PHE A 116 -3.99 9.40 -9.36
CA PHE A 116 -4.61 8.85 -10.55
C PHE A 116 -5.83 7.97 -10.21
N LEU A 117 -5.67 7.03 -9.28
CA LEU A 117 -6.76 6.16 -8.81
C LEU A 117 -7.87 6.97 -8.13
N ASN A 118 -7.51 7.97 -7.33
CA ASN A 118 -8.46 8.90 -6.70
C ASN A 118 -9.30 9.64 -7.73
N MET A 119 -8.68 10.14 -8.79
CA MET A 119 -9.35 10.82 -9.88
C MET A 119 -10.26 9.85 -10.65
N TYR A 120 -9.72 8.68 -11.03
CA TYR A 120 -10.40 7.70 -11.88
C TYR A 120 -11.63 7.10 -11.18
N PHE A 121 -11.47 6.65 -9.93
CA PHE A 121 -12.52 5.96 -9.17
C PHE A 121 -13.42 6.90 -8.36
N LYS A 122 -13.25 8.22 -8.48
CA LYS A 122 -14.00 9.23 -7.70
C LYS A 122 -15.52 9.00 -7.65
N LYS A 123 -16.11 8.56 -8.77
CA LYS A 123 -17.57 8.38 -8.89
C LYS A 123 -18.10 7.14 -8.17
N ILE A 124 -17.27 6.10 -8.04
CA ILE A 124 -17.64 4.82 -7.44
C ILE A 124 -16.93 4.56 -6.11
N TYR A 125 -16.18 5.55 -5.61
CA TYR A 125 -15.47 5.45 -4.35
C TYR A 125 -16.43 5.32 -3.15
N LYS A 126 -16.08 4.42 -2.24
CA LYS A 126 -16.74 4.24 -0.95
C LYS A 126 -15.68 4.17 0.17
N PRO A 127 -15.74 5.05 1.19
CA PRO A 127 -14.78 5.00 2.29
C PRO A 127 -15.00 3.76 3.16
N ILE A 128 -13.91 3.09 3.53
CA ILE A 128 -13.90 2.09 4.61
C ILE A 128 -13.23 2.65 5.88
N PRO A 129 -13.55 2.12 7.08
CA PRO A 129 -13.01 2.63 8.34
C PRO A 129 -11.48 2.61 8.43
N LEU A 130 -10.90 3.57 9.15
CA LEU A 130 -9.45 3.72 9.33
C LEU A 130 -8.76 2.48 9.91
N VAL A 131 -9.47 1.68 10.70
CA VAL A 131 -8.93 0.44 11.29
C VAL A 131 -8.42 -0.57 10.26
N TYR A 132 -8.88 -0.46 9.00
CA TYR A 132 -8.44 -1.31 7.89
C TYR A 132 -7.23 -0.77 7.15
N ASN A 133 -6.72 0.42 7.45
CA ASN A 133 -5.47 0.91 6.90
C ASN A 133 -4.96 2.08 7.75
N LEU A 134 -4.43 1.77 8.93
CA LEU A 134 -3.82 2.80 9.77
C LEU A 134 -2.43 3.14 9.25
N VAL A 135 -2.29 4.31 8.63
CA VAL A 135 -0.97 4.86 8.31
C VAL A 135 -0.27 5.23 9.61
N LEU A 136 0.94 4.71 9.81
CA LEU A 136 1.68 4.87 11.06
C LEU A 136 1.83 6.35 11.46
N ALA A 137 2.01 7.24 10.47
CA ALA A 137 2.12 8.68 10.68
C ALA A 137 0.93 9.32 11.41
N MET A 138 -0.25 8.71 11.36
CA MET A 138 -1.44 9.23 12.05
C MET A 138 -1.29 9.20 13.57
N LEU A 139 -0.41 8.35 14.11
CA LEU A 139 -0.14 8.28 15.55
C LEU A 139 0.47 9.56 16.14
N TRP A 140 1.06 10.42 15.30
CA TRP A 140 1.65 11.68 15.74
C TRP A 140 1.26 12.89 14.88
N ARG A 141 0.81 12.71 13.64
CA ARG A 141 0.45 13.81 12.73
C ARG A 141 -1.01 14.23 12.79
N HIS A 142 -1.95 13.30 13.01
CA HIS A 142 -3.38 13.53 12.81
C HIS A 142 -4.20 13.03 13.98
N HIS A 143 -4.71 13.95 14.80
CA HIS A 143 -5.65 13.67 15.89
C HIS A 143 -5.36 12.34 16.61
N PRO A 144 -4.20 12.21 17.31
CA PRO A 144 -3.81 10.96 17.96
C PRO A 144 -4.89 10.44 18.92
N GLU A 145 -5.73 11.33 19.45
CA GLU A 145 -6.89 11.00 20.29
C GLU A 145 -7.99 10.19 19.58
N LYS A 146 -7.97 10.12 18.23
CA LYS A 146 -8.93 9.35 17.43
C LYS A 146 -8.40 7.97 17.04
N VAL A 147 -7.14 7.66 17.35
CA VAL A 147 -6.54 6.38 16.99
C VAL A 147 -6.62 5.43 18.19
N GLU A 148 -7.57 4.51 18.14
CA GLU A 148 -7.68 3.40 19.09
C GLU A 148 -6.86 2.21 18.57
N LEU A 149 -5.57 2.15 18.93
CA LEU A 149 -4.64 1.13 18.46
C LEU A 149 -5.13 -0.31 18.66
N ASP A 150 -5.84 -0.59 19.76
CA ASP A 150 -6.36 -1.92 20.09
C ASP A 150 -7.44 -2.41 19.11
N LYS A 151 -8.06 -1.50 18.35
CA LYS A 151 -9.09 -1.83 17.35
C LYS A 151 -8.53 -1.90 15.92
N VAL A 152 -7.25 -1.62 15.74
CA VAL A 152 -6.63 -1.55 14.42
C VAL A 152 -6.37 -2.95 13.91
N LYS A 153 -6.89 -3.23 12.71
CA LYS A 153 -6.76 -4.53 12.05
C LYS A 153 -5.60 -4.56 11.07
N VAL A 154 -5.26 -3.42 10.49
CA VAL A 154 -4.24 -3.31 9.45
C VAL A 154 -3.42 -2.04 9.68
N VAL A 155 -2.10 -2.17 9.69
CA VAL A 155 -1.16 -1.05 9.83
C VAL A 155 -0.31 -0.93 8.58
N HIS A 156 -0.12 0.31 8.14
CA HIS A 156 0.66 0.67 6.97
C HIS A 156 1.89 1.49 7.34
N TYR A 157 3.07 0.93 7.07
CA TYR A 157 4.38 1.48 7.42
C TYR A 157 4.91 2.44 6.33
N CYS A 158 4.08 3.41 5.92
CA CYS A 158 4.40 4.33 4.82
C CYS A 158 5.29 5.51 5.21
N ALA A 159 5.37 5.85 6.50
CA ALA A 159 6.13 7.02 6.94
C ALA A 159 7.64 6.84 6.68
N ALA A 160 8.34 7.94 6.39
CA ALA A 160 9.79 7.91 6.24
C ALA A 160 10.45 7.27 7.47
N CYS A 161 11.36 6.33 7.24
CA CYS A 161 12.06 5.57 8.29
C CYS A 161 11.17 4.65 9.15
N SER A 162 9.89 4.49 8.82
CA SER A 162 8.98 3.58 9.54
C SER A 162 8.92 2.16 8.98
N LYS A 163 9.52 1.93 7.81
CA LYS A 163 9.59 0.58 7.22
C LYS A 163 10.27 -0.35 8.23
N PRO A 164 9.63 -1.47 8.65
CA PRO A 164 10.15 -2.30 9.73
C PRO A 164 11.58 -2.82 9.49
N TRP A 165 11.91 -3.15 8.23
CA TRP A 165 13.23 -3.61 7.80
C TRP A 165 14.31 -2.52 7.70
N ARG A 166 13.93 -1.24 7.80
CA ARG A 166 14.87 -0.09 7.85
C ARG A 166 14.79 0.66 9.18
N TYR A 167 14.05 0.14 10.15
CA TYR A 167 13.81 0.82 11.40
C TYR A 167 15.09 0.92 12.23
N THR A 168 15.52 2.14 12.56
CA THR A 168 16.68 2.36 13.43
C THR A 168 16.32 2.90 14.82
N GLY A 169 15.08 3.40 14.98
CA GLY A 169 14.58 3.97 16.24
C GLY A 169 15.20 5.33 16.59
N LYS A 170 15.98 5.94 15.70
CA LYS A 170 16.69 7.21 15.93
C LYS A 170 16.00 8.40 15.26
N GLU A 171 15.13 8.14 14.30
CA GLU A 171 14.44 9.15 13.53
C GLU A 171 13.26 9.75 14.31
N ALA A 172 12.77 10.89 13.84
CA ALA A 172 11.72 11.63 14.53
C ALA A 172 10.46 10.77 14.76
N ASN A 173 10.00 10.72 16.02
CA ASN A 173 8.85 9.94 16.50
C ASN A 173 9.05 8.42 16.48
N MET A 174 10.19 7.90 16.02
CA MET A 174 10.47 6.45 16.00
C MET A 174 10.89 5.92 17.37
N ASP A 175 11.12 6.78 18.35
CA ASP A 175 11.44 6.40 19.74
C ASP A 175 10.21 6.06 20.58
N ARG A 176 9.00 6.21 20.03
CA ARG A 176 7.74 5.96 20.73
C ARG A 176 7.51 4.47 20.98
N GLU A 177 6.89 4.17 22.12
CA GLU A 177 6.62 2.79 22.55
C GLU A 177 5.59 2.08 21.65
N ASP A 178 4.59 2.80 21.15
CA ASP A 178 3.59 2.25 20.21
C ASP A 178 4.23 1.82 18.89
N ILE A 179 5.15 2.62 18.34
CA ILE A 179 5.89 2.26 17.12
C ILE A 179 6.84 1.10 17.36
N LYS A 180 7.61 1.11 18.46
CA LYS A 180 8.50 -0.02 18.81
C LYS A 180 7.73 -1.33 18.92
N MET A 181 6.55 -1.29 19.55
CA MET A 181 5.66 -2.45 19.64
C MET A 181 5.23 -2.93 18.25
N LEU A 182 4.76 -2.04 17.37
CA LEU A 182 4.32 -2.40 16.02
C LEU A 182 5.46 -2.92 15.14
N VAL A 183 6.66 -2.38 15.28
CA VAL A 183 7.85 -2.89 14.58
C VAL A 183 8.27 -4.25 15.13
N SER A 184 8.23 -4.45 16.45
CA SER A 184 8.50 -5.75 17.07
C SER A 184 7.55 -6.82 16.53
N LYS A 185 6.24 -6.53 16.47
CA LYS A 185 5.25 -7.48 15.91
C LYS A 185 5.50 -7.84 14.45
N TRP A 186 6.09 -6.94 13.65
CA TRP A 186 6.50 -7.26 12.28
C TRP A 186 7.66 -8.26 12.29
N TRP A 187 8.67 -8.01 13.11
CA TRP A 187 9.85 -8.89 13.24
C TRP A 187 9.52 -10.23 13.88
N ASP A 188 8.53 -10.29 14.77
CA ASP A 188 8.06 -11.56 15.36
C ASP A 188 7.56 -12.52 14.27
N ILE A 189 6.81 -12.00 13.28
CA ILE A 189 6.36 -12.78 12.12
C ILE A 189 7.53 -13.08 11.17
N TYR A 190 8.35 -12.07 10.84
CA TYR A 190 9.46 -12.25 9.90
C TYR A 190 10.49 -13.27 10.38
N ASN A 191 10.76 -13.34 11.69
CA ASN A 191 11.70 -14.27 12.29
C ASN A 191 11.07 -15.64 12.63
N ASP A 192 9.77 -15.82 12.39
CA ASP A 192 9.11 -17.10 12.59
C ASP A 192 9.46 -18.08 11.45
N TYR A 193 10.50 -18.86 11.69
CA TYR A 193 10.99 -19.90 10.76
C TYR A 193 9.95 -20.99 10.46
N PHE A 194 8.85 -21.10 11.20
CA PHE A 194 7.77 -22.02 10.83
C PHE A 194 6.96 -21.52 9.64
N LEU A 195 6.95 -20.21 9.42
CA LEU A 195 6.32 -19.56 8.26
C LEU A 195 7.20 -19.59 7.02
N ASP A 196 8.50 -19.88 7.17
CA ASP A 196 9.38 -20.08 6.03
C ASP A 196 8.83 -21.20 5.14
N HIS A 197 8.85 -20.95 3.85
CA HIS A 197 8.46 -21.94 2.86
C HIS A 197 9.40 -23.15 2.97
N LYS A 198 8.93 -24.20 3.67
CA LYS A 198 9.67 -25.46 3.80
C LYS A 198 9.85 -26.05 2.41
N LYS A 199 11.10 -26.10 1.93
CA LYS A 199 11.43 -26.91 0.76
C LYS A 199 11.01 -28.34 1.07
N SER A 200 10.26 -28.97 0.17
CA SER A 200 10.06 -30.41 0.17
C SER A 200 11.44 -31.08 0.33
N PHE A 201 11.58 -31.95 1.34
CA PHE A 201 12.79 -32.72 1.64
C PHE A 201 13.13 -33.69 0.50
N GLY A 202 13.69 -33.16 -0.60
CA GLY A 202 14.18 -33.93 -1.75
C GLY A 202 15.62 -33.61 -2.15
N ASP A 203 16.16 -32.44 -1.78
CA ASP A 203 17.46 -31.95 -2.28
C ASP A 203 18.43 -31.66 -1.13
N LEU A 204 18.80 -32.69 -0.37
CA LEU A 204 19.95 -32.63 0.53
C LEU A 204 21.09 -33.48 -0.03
N GLU A 205 21.93 -32.88 -0.86
CA GLU A 205 23.37 -33.18 -0.92
C GLU A 205 24.14 -31.92 -1.38
N GLY A 206 25.11 -31.47 -0.58
CA GLY A 206 26.24 -30.66 -1.05
C GLY A 206 26.24 -29.16 -0.75
N GLU A 207 26.89 -28.82 0.36
CA GLU A 207 27.75 -27.65 0.64
C GLU A 207 27.50 -26.25 0.01
N SER A 208 27.49 -25.28 0.94
CA SER A 208 27.80 -23.84 0.83
C SER A 208 26.68 -22.86 0.52
N ASP A 209 26.69 -21.81 1.33
CA ASP A 209 25.80 -20.65 1.38
C ASP A 209 25.80 -19.82 0.08
N MET A 210 25.07 -20.29 -0.92
CA MET A 210 24.42 -19.40 -1.89
C MET A 210 22.95 -19.74 -1.93
N VAL A 211 22.14 -18.78 -1.45
CA VAL A 211 20.70 -18.69 -1.65
C VAL A 211 20.34 -19.35 -2.98
N ASN A 212 19.61 -20.47 -2.92
CA ASN A 212 19.27 -21.29 -4.07
C ASN A 212 18.25 -20.52 -4.93
N LEU A 213 18.76 -19.54 -5.67
CA LEU A 213 18.07 -18.66 -6.61
C LEU A 213 17.64 -19.41 -7.87
N LYS A 214 17.98 -20.70 -8.03
CA LYS A 214 17.68 -21.46 -9.26
C LYS A 214 16.19 -21.48 -9.61
N PRO A 215 15.23 -21.78 -8.71
CA PRO A 215 13.81 -21.78 -9.07
C PRO A 215 13.32 -20.37 -9.45
N PHE A 216 13.82 -19.34 -8.76
CA PHE A 216 13.49 -17.95 -9.03
C PHE A 216 14.07 -17.47 -10.38
N ILE A 217 15.32 -17.84 -10.67
CA ILE A 217 15.99 -17.58 -11.95
C ILE A 217 15.30 -18.35 -13.08
N THR A 218 14.91 -19.60 -12.86
CA THR A 218 14.16 -20.41 -13.84
C THR A 218 12.82 -19.77 -14.16
N ALA A 219 12.05 -19.37 -13.15
CA ALA A 219 10.78 -18.64 -13.34
C ALA A 219 10.98 -17.30 -14.06
N LEU A 220 12.06 -16.56 -13.75
CA LEU A 220 12.42 -15.33 -14.47
C LEU A 220 12.86 -15.56 -15.91
N THR A 221 13.48 -16.71 -16.20
CA THR A 221 13.97 -17.10 -17.54
C THR A 221 12.81 -17.58 -18.41
N GLU A 222 11.85 -18.31 -17.82
CA GLU A 222 10.59 -18.71 -18.47
C GLU A 222 9.70 -17.51 -18.80
N ALA A 223 9.76 -16.43 -18.01
CA ALA A 223 9.04 -15.18 -18.27
C ALA A 223 9.61 -14.36 -19.46
N GLY A 224 10.68 -14.82 -20.12
CA GLY A 224 11.34 -14.11 -21.23
C GLY A 224 12.13 -12.89 -20.77
N LEU A 225 12.84 -12.23 -21.71
CA LEU A 225 13.73 -11.07 -21.47
C LEU A 225 13.00 -9.87 -20.85
N VAL A 226 12.72 -9.91 -19.55
CA VAL A 226 12.41 -8.73 -18.77
C VAL A 226 13.71 -7.96 -18.61
N LYS A 227 13.81 -6.83 -19.31
CA LYS A 227 14.90 -5.85 -19.08
C LYS A 227 14.82 -5.39 -17.63
N TYR A 228 15.64 -5.99 -16.77
CA TYR A 228 15.83 -5.52 -15.41
C TYR A 228 16.48 -4.14 -15.46
N VAL A 229 15.71 -3.12 -15.09
CA VAL A 229 16.25 -1.82 -14.72
C VAL A 229 16.30 -1.82 -13.21
N ALA A 230 17.50 -1.73 -12.63
CA ALA A 230 17.64 -1.53 -11.19
C ALA A 230 16.83 -0.29 -10.81
N ALA A 231 15.88 -0.46 -9.89
CA ALA A 231 15.18 0.69 -9.32
C ALA A 231 16.25 1.61 -8.69
N PRO A 232 16.25 2.92 -8.99
CA PRO A 232 17.13 3.84 -8.27
C PRO A 232 16.80 3.72 -6.78
N SER A 233 17.83 3.78 -5.93
CA SER A 233 17.70 3.76 -4.48
C SER A 233 16.56 4.67 -4.06
N ALA A 234 15.45 4.09 -3.61
CA ALA A 234 14.35 4.85 -3.03
C ALA A 234 14.89 5.52 -1.77
N ALA A 235 14.90 6.85 -1.82
CA ALA A 235 15.28 7.76 -0.75
C ALA A 235 14.46 7.49 0.53
#